data_AF-A0A529WD04-F1
#
_entry.id   AF-A0A529WD04-F1
#
_cell.length_a   1.000
_cell.length_b   1.000
_cell.length_c   1.000
_cell.angle_alpha   90.00
_cell.angle_beta   90.00
_cell.angle_gamma   90.00
#
_symmetry.space_group_name_H-M   'P 1'
#
loop_
_entity.id
_entity.type
_entity.pdbx_description
1 polymer ?
#
loop_
_entity_poly.entity_id
_entity_poly.type
_entity_poly.pdbx_seq_one_letter_code
_entity_poly.pdbx_strand_id
1 'polypeptide(L)' 'DKAWSEAGVAILVDLGGAETNSEMAVEMIGEPRSHKIVVCNAPIVEGAVMAATESSGGASLKEVVATAHELSPS' A
#
# COMPACT_ATOMS: atom_id res chain seq x y z
N ASP A 1 0.69 -13.83 -4.89
CA ASP A 1 2.00 -14.50 -4.70
C ASP A 1 3.20 -13.60 -4.97
N LYS A 2 3.37 -13.05 -6.18
CA LYS A 2 4.58 -12.27 -6.52
C LYS A 2 4.79 -10.98 -5.70
N ALA A 3 3.71 -10.36 -5.20
CA ALA A 3 3.79 -9.13 -4.42
C ALA A 3 3.89 -9.37 -2.89
N TRP A 4 3.59 -10.58 -2.40
CA TRP A 4 3.50 -10.86 -0.97
C TRP A 4 4.86 -11.20 -0.36
N SER A 5 5.14 -10.67 0.84
CA SER A 5 6.23 -11.10 1.71
C SER A 5 5.86 -10.88 3.18
N GLU A 6 6.67 -11.41 4.12
CA GLU A 6 6.44 -11.19 5.55
C GLU A 6 6.63 -9.73 6.00
N ALA A 7 7.24 -8.89 5.16
CA ALA A 7 7.34 -7.45 5.38
C ALA A 7 6.01 -6.71 5.15
N GLY A 8 5.04 -7.35 4.50
CA GLY A 8 3.73 -6.79 4.18
C GLY A 8 3.63 -6.20 2.77
N VAL A 9 2.49 -5.56 2.49
CA VAL A 9 2.12 -5.03 1.16
C VAL A 9 1.45 -3.68 1.31
N ALA A 10 1.97 -2.66 0.63
CA ALA A 10 1.28 -1.40 0.40
C ALA A 10 0.60 -1.45 -0.98
N ILE A 11 -0.72 -1.29 -1.02
CA ILE A 11 -1.51 -1.21 -2.26
C ILE A 11 -1.75 0.26 -2.56
N LEU A 12 -1.14 0.79 -3.61
CA LEU A 12 -1.44 2.14 -4.09
C LEU A 12 -2.57 2.08 -5.11
N VAL A 13 -3.59 2.89 -4.91
CA VAL A 13 -4.76 2.98 -5.78
C VAL A 13 -4.84 4.37 -6.40
N ASP A 14 -5.50 4.47 -7.54
CA ASP A 14 -5.77 5.75 -8.20
C ASP A 14 -7.03 6.40 -7.61
N LEU A 15 -8.17 6.26 -8.27
CA LEU A 15 -9.44 6.87 -7.91
C LEU A 15 -10.57 5.90 -8.27
N GLY A 16 -11.67 6.00 -7.53
CA GLY A 16 -12.88 5.23 -7.81
C GLY A 16 -12.78 3.77 -7.35
N GLY A 17 -13.27 2.84 -8.17
CA GLY A 17 -13.51 1.45 -7.75
C GLY A 17 -12.26 0.63 -7.39
N ALA A 18 -11.05 1.12 -7.67
CA ALA A 18 -9.81 0.44 -7.32
C ALA A 18 -9.63 0.29 -5.80
N GLU A 19 -10.05 1.30 -5.02
CA GLU A 19 -10.00 1.27 -3.55
C GLU A 19 -10.91 0.17 -2.99
N THR A 20 -12.21 0.21 -3.33
CA THR A 20 -13.19 -0.79 -2.89
C THR A 20 -12.83 -2.21 -3.34
N ASN A 21 -12.34 -2.38 -4.57
CA ASN A 21 -11.89 -3.69 -5.04
C ASN A 21 -10.69 -4.20 -4.24
N SER A 22 -9.78 -3.30 -3.84
CA SER A 22 -8.63 -3.65 -3.03
C SER A 22 -9.04 -4.05 -1.61
N GLU A 23 -9.93 -3.29 -0.97
CA GLU A 23 -10.48 -3.62 0.36
C GLU A 23 -11.15 -5.00 0.36
N MET A 24 -12.02 -5.28 -0.62
CA MET A 24 -12.63 -6.61 -0.76
C MET A 24 -11.57 -7.71 -0.95
N ALA A 25 -10.52 -7.46 -1.73
CA ALA A 25 -9.44 -8.43 -1.90
C ALA A 25 -8.67 -8.68 -0.59
N VAL A 26 -8.44 -7.64 0.23
CA VAL A 26 -7.83 -7.79 1.57
C VAL A 26 -8.72 -8.62 2.50
N GLU A 27 -10.03 -8.38 2.48
CA GLU A 27 -10.99 -9.16 3.26
C GLU A 27 -10.99 -10.64 2.83
N MET A 28 -10.96 -10.92 1.53
CA MET A 28 -10.90 -12.29 0.98
C MET A 28 -9.60 -13.01 1.35
N ILE A 29 -8.48 -12.30 1.49
CA ILE A 29 -7.20 -12.87 1.95
C ILE A 29 -7.30 -13.34 3.41
N GLY A 30 -7.99 -12.58 4.26
CA GLY A 30 -8.22 -12.92 5.66
C GLY A 30 -6.98 -12.87 6.56
N GLU A 31 -7.21 -13.14 7.84
CA GLU A 31 -6.15 -13.16 8.85
C GLU A 31 -5.20 -14.38 8.70
N PRO A 32 -3.93 -14.26 9.13
CA PRO A 32 -3.30 -13.08 9.71
C PRO A 32 -2.74 -12.11 8.65
N ARG A 33 -2.83 -12.45 7.37
CA ARG A 33 -2.16 -11.71 6.29
C ARG A 33 -2.77 -10.34 6.04
N SER A 34 -4.09 -10.23 6.14
CA SER A 34 -4.81 -8.96 6.01
C SER A 34 -4.23 -7.84 6.89
N HIS A 35 -3.74 -8.15 8.09
CA HIS A 35 -3.10 -7.17 9.00
C HIS A 35 -1.80 -6.57 8.49
N LYS A 36 -1.17 -7.16 7.46
CA LYS A 36 0.05 -6.65 6.84
C LYS A 36 -0.20 -6.07 5.45
N ILE A 37 -1.45 -5.76 5.10
CA ILE A 37 -1.82 -5.17 3.82
C ILE A 37 -2.50 -3.84 4.08
N VAL A 38 -1.98 -2.77 3.47
CA VAL A 38 -2.51 -1.41 3.65
C VAL A 38 -2.86 -0.84 2.29
N VAL A 39 -4.11 -0.42 2.12
CA VAL A 39 -4.56 0.35 0.95
C VAL A 39 -4.22 1.82 1.20
N CYS A 40 -3.40 2.39 0.31
CA CYS A 40 -2.88 3.76 0.41
C CYS A 40 -3.66 4.65 -0.56
N ASN A 41 -4.42 5.58 0.00
CA ASN A 41 -5.08 6.64 -0.76
C ASN A 41 -4.14 7.86 -0.88
N ALA A 42 -3.26 7.79 -1.87
CA ALA A 42 -2.18 8.74 -2.11
C ALA A 42 -2.11 9.09 -3.60
N PRO A 43 -1.48 10.22 -4.00
CA PRO A 43 -1.22 10.51 -5.40
C PRO A 43 -0.51 9.32 -6.06
N ILE A 44 -1.18 8.62 -6.98
CA ILE A 44 -0.72 7.31 -7.44
C ILE A 44 0.67 7.36 -8.06
N VAL A 45 1.02 8.44 -8.77
CA VAL A 45 2.31 8.54 -9.46
C VAL A 45 3.42 8.85 -8.45
N GLU A 46 3.32 9.97 -7.75
CA GLU A 46 4.33 10.45 -6.82
C GLU A 46 4.46 9.51 -5.62
N GLY A 47 3.33 9.13 -5.03
CA GLY A 47 3.27 8.20 -3.90
C GLY A 47 3.85 6.84 -4.24
N ALA A 48 3.63 6.29 -5.44
CA ALA A 48 4.20 4.99 -5.81
C ALA A 48 5.71 5.05 -5.97
N VAL A 49 6.24 6.12 -6.57
CA VAL A 49 7.70 6.29 -6.72
C VAL A 49 8.37 6.41 -5.35
N MET A 50 7.79 7.19 -4.44
CA MET A 50 8.32 7.37 -3.09
C MET A 50 8.22 6.08 -2.27
N ALA A 51 7.05 5.41 -2.28
CA ALA A 51 6.84 4.14 -1.59
C ALA A 51 7.77 3.03 -2.10
N ALA A 52 7.95 2.91 -3.41
CA ALA A 52 8.85 1.93 -4.01
C ALA A 52 10.31 2.19 -3.64
N THR A 53 10.72 3.46 -3.62
CA THR A 53 12.08 3.87 -3.20
C THR A 53 12.33 3.50 -1.73
N GLU A 54 11.39 3.85 -0.86
CA GLU A 54 11.46 3.57 0.59
C GLU A 54 11.46 2.06 0.86
N SER A 55 10.60 1.31 0.16
CA SER A 55 10.53 -0.15 0.24
C SER A 55 11.83 -0.81 -0.24
N SER A 56 12.41 -0.31 -1.34
CA SER A 56 13.71 -0.81 -1.83
C SER A 56 14.86 -0.53 -0.86
N GLY A 57 14.74 0.50 -0.01
CA GLY A 57 15.67 0.80 1.08
C GLY A 57 15.54 -0.14 2.29
N GLY A 58 14.52 -1.01 2.31
CA GLY A 58 14.27 -1.93 3.41
C GLY A 58 13.46 -1.32 4.56
N ALA A 59 12.78 -0.20 4.32
CA ALA A 59 11.92 0.43 5.30
C ALA A 59 10.74 -0.47 5.69
N SER A 60 10.19 -0.22 6.88
CA SER A 60 9.00 -0.92 7.35
C SER A 60 7.76 -0.55 6.53
N LEU A 61 6.75 -1.43 6.50
CA LEU A 61 5.47 -1.13 5.86
C LEU A 61 4.87 0.20 6.33
N LYS A 62 5.00 0.52 7.62
CA LYS A 62 4.50 1.78 8.19
C LYS A 62 5.21 3.00 7.59
N GLU A 63 6.52 2.93 7.42
CA GLU A 63 7.31 4.02 6.81
C GLU A 63 6.96 4.16 5.33
N VAL A 64 6.89 3.05 4.59
CA VAL A 64 6.48 3.04 3.18
C VAL A 64 5.10 3.69 2.98
N VAL A 65 4.13 3.33 3.81
CA VAL A 65 2.78 3.93 3.77
C VAL A 65 2.83 5.42 4.11
N ALA A 66 3.54 5.81 5.16
CA ALA A 66 3.66 7.22 5.55
C ALA A 66 4.28 8.06 4.42
N THR A 67 5.34 7.56 3.79
CA THR A 67 6.01 8.18 2.65
C THR A 67 5.10 8.29 1.43
N ALA A 68 4.26 7.28 1.15
CA ALA A 68 3.27 7.37 0.08
C ALA A 68 2.30 8.55 0.28
N HIS A 69 1.92 8.82 1.54
CA HIS A 69 0.96 9.86 1.93
C HIS A 69 1.56 11.26 2.12
N GLU A 70 2.88 11.43 2.01
CA GLU A 70 3.54 12.72 2.28
C GLU A 70 3.04 13.85 1.37
N LEU A 71 2.60 13.51 0.15
CA LEU A 71 2.08 14.44 -0.83
C LEU A 71 0.54 14.36 -0.98
N SER A 72 -0.15 13.65 -0.10
CA SER A 72 -1.61 13.59 -0.14
C SER A 72 -2.20 14.99 0.04
N PRO A 73 -3.14 15.42 -0.82
CA PRO A 73 -3.81 16.70 -0.65
C PRO A 73 -4.54 16.74 0.71
N SER A 74 -4.48 17.90 1.38
CA SER A 74 -5.11 18.16 2.68
C SER A 74 -6.64 18.13 2.62
#